data_AF-A0AAX4JDW8-F1
#
_entry.id   AF-A0AAX4JDW8-F1
#
_cell.length_a   1.000
_cell.length_b   1.000
_cell.length_c   1.000
_cell.angle_alpha   90.00
_cell.angle_beta   90.00
_cell.angle_gamma   90.00
#
_symmetry.space_group_name_H-M   'P 1'
#
loop_
_entity.id
_entity.type
_entity.pdbx_description
1 polymer ?
#
loop_
_entity_poly.entity_id
_entity_poly.type
_entity_poly.pdbx_seq_one_letter_code
_entity_poly.pdbx_strand_id
1 'polypeptide(L)'
;MKRTNDIDNLYNGKIKFFNNKKGYGFIICDQIEQDIFFHFTSINNLHNELYIMTDMILTFHLMKGAKGFYAKNIDFVESDKNKQATYYKKFILFLGGVINDEIKNKKN
;
A
#
# COMPACT_ATOMS: atom_id res chain seq x y z
N MET A 1 20.63 1.78 -25.05
CA MET A 1 19.82 0.54 -24.95
C MET A 1 19.17 0.49 -23.56
N LYS A 2 17.94 -0.02 -23.47
CA LYS A 2 17.04 -0.15 -22.30
C LYS A 2 15.99 0.98 -22.12
N ARG A 3 14.91 0.91 -22.90
CA ARG A 3 13.62 1.53 -22.55
C ARG A 3 12.51 0.88 -23.37
N THR A 4 12.15 -0.36 -23.03
CA THR A 4 11.04 -1.03 -23.74
C THR A 4 10.09 -1.81 -22.85
N ASN A 5 10.33 -2.02 -21.55
CA ASN A 5 9.57 -3.02 -20.79
C ASN A 5 8.98 -2.51 -19.46
N ASP A 6 8.97 -1.21 -19.21
CA ASP A 6 8.48 -0.69 -17.92
C ASP A 6 6.94 -0.61 -17.85
N ILE A 7 6.25 -0.54 -18.99
CA ILE A 7 4.77 -0.46 -19.05
C ILE A 7 4.12 -1.85 -19.01
N ASP A 8 4.76 -2.86 -19.60
CA ASP A 8 4.20 -4.22 -19.74
C ASP A 8 4.18 -5.04 -18.44
N ASN A 9 4.76 -4.50 -17.35
CA ASN A 9 4.81 -5.17 -16.05
C ASN A 9 4.06 -4.41 -14.95
N LEU A 10 3.12 -3.54 -15.33
CA LEU A 10 2.26 -2.85 -14.36
C LEU A 10 1.08 -3.77 -13.98
N TYR A 11 0.97 -4.10 -12.70
CA TYR A 11 -0.07 -4.95 -12.16
C TYR A 11 -0.83 -4.25 -11.04
N ASN A 12 -2.09 -4.67 -10.86
CA ASN A 12 -2.92 -4.31 -9.72
C ASN A 12 -2.88 -5.42 -8.69
N GLY A 13 -2.81 -5.07 -7.42
CA GLY A 13 -2.81 -6.04 -6.34
C GLY A 13 -3.30 -5.49 -5.03
N LYS A 14 -3.33 -6.38 -4.04
CA LYS A 14 -3.79 -6.11 -2.69
C LYS A 14 -2.71 -6.48 -1.68
N ILE A 15 -2.54 -5.71 -0.62
CA ILE A 15 -1.62 -6.06 0.46
C ILE A 15 -2.19 -7.25 1.24
N LYS A 16 -1.47 -8.37 1.20
CA LYS A 16 -1.78 -9.56 2.00
C LYS A 16 -1.34 -9.37 3.45
N PHE A 17 -0.14 -8.83 3.63
CA PHE A 17 0.47 -8.62 4.94
C PHE A 17 1.57 -7.56 4.85
N PHE A 18 1.73 -6.78 5.92
CA PHE A 18 2.86 -5.87 6.08
C PHE A 18 3.36 -5.89 7.53
N ASN A 19 4.68 -6.02 7.70
CA ASN A 19 5.34 -5.93 8.99
C ASN A 19 5.88 -4.51 9.20
N ASN A 20 5.14 -3.68 9.92
CA ASN A 20 5.54 -2.29 10.22
C ASN A 20 6.90 -2.18 10.93
N LYS A 21 7.29 -3.17 11.76
CA LYS A 21 8.59 -3.15 12.47
C LYS A 21 9.76 -3.44 11.54
N LYS A 22 9.57 -4.30 10.54
CA LYS A 22 10.63 -4.73 9.62
C LYS A 22 10.58 -4.04 8.25
N GLY A 23 9.51 -3.31 7.93
CA GLY A 23 9.39 -2.51 6.71
C GLY A 23 9.14 -3.32 5.43
N TYR A 24 8.71 -4.57 5.52
CA TYR A 24 8.40 -5.39 4.34
C TYR A 24 7.02 -6.02 4.42
N GLY A 25 6.50 -6.41 3.26
CA GLY A 25 5.23 -7.10 3.15
C GLY A 25 5.12 -7.96 1.89
N PHE A 26 3.92 -8.46 1.67
CA PHE A 26 3.55 -9.23 0.50
C PHE A 26 2.27 -8.70 -0.13
N ILE A 27 2.25 -8.72 -1.46
CA ILE A 27 1.12 -8.37 -2.30
C ILE A 27 0.59 -9.65 -2.94
N ILE A 28 -0.73 -9.74 -3.05
CA ILE A 28 -1.42 -10.73 -3.88
C ILE A 28 -1.98 -10.04 -5.11
N CYS A 29 -1.93 -10.72 -6.25
CA CYS A 29 -2.45 -10.25 -7.53
C CYS A 29 -3.21 -11.40 -8.17
N ASP A 30 -4.43 -11.17 -8.62
CA ASP A 30 -5.26 -12.25 -9.19
C ASP A 30 -4.65 -12.88 -10.46
N GLN A 31 -3.74 -12.15 -11.11
CA GLN A 31 -3.02 -12.61 -12.31
C GLN A 31 -1.76 -13.42 -11.98
N ILE A 32 -1.35 -13.48 -10.70
CA ILE A 32 -0.09 -14.07 -10.25
C ILE A 32 -0.35 -14.91 -9.01
N GLU A 33 -0.24 -16.23 -9.13
CA GLU A 33 -0.53 -17.17 -8.03
C GLU A 33 0.45 -17.07 -6.85
N GLN A 34 1.64 -16.52 -7.07
CA GLN A 34 2.69 -16.41 -6.06
C GLN A 34 2.61 -15.10 -5.28
N ASP A 35 2.96 -15.14 -3.99
CA ASP A 35 3.11 -13.95 -3.17
C ASP A 35 4.25 -13.06 -3.70
N ILE A 36 3.96 -11.76 -3.83
CA ILE A 36 4.89 -10.78 -4.41
C ILE A 36 5.51 -9.98 -3.26
N PHE A 37 6.82 -10.11 -3.07
CA PHE A 37 7.52 -9.42 -1.99
C PHE A 37 7.64 -7.91 -2.25
N PHE A 38 7.51 -7.09 -1.22
CA PHE A 38 7.84 -5.67 -1.33
C PHE A 38 8.47 -5.11 -0.04
N HIS A 39 9.24 -4.03 -0.21
CA HIS A 39 9.80 -3.23 0.87
C HIS A 39 9.21 -1.83 0.82
N PHE A 40 9.10 -1.14 1.96
CA PHE A 40 8.49 0.20 2.03
C PHE A 40 9.20 1.22 1.12
N THR A 41 10.50 1.04 0.88
CA THR A 41 11.29 1.89 -0.02
C THR A 41 10.89 1.76 -1.49
N SER A 42 10.15 0.72 -1.86
CA SER A 42 9.61 0.56 -3.21
C SER A 42 8.33 1.38 -3.44
N ILE A 43 7.81 2.04 -2.40
CA ILE A 43 6.60 2.88 -2.46
C ILE A 43 7.03 4.31 -2.81
N ASN A 44 6.49 4.84 -3.90
CA ASN A 44 6.93 6.15 -4.41
C ASN A 44 6.45 7.32 -3.54
N ASN A 45 5.22 7.23 -3.03
CA ASN A 45 4.55 8.33 -2.30
C ASN A 45 4.16 7.91 -0.88
N LEU A 46 5.12 7.36 -0.12
CA LEU A 46 4.88 7.01 1.27
C LEU A 46 4.92 8.27 2.14
N HIS A 47 3.76 8.84 2.43
CA HIS A 47 3.64 9.91 3.41
C HIS A 47 3.81 9.36 4.83
N ASN A 48 4.42 10.14 5.74
CA ASN A 48 4.63 9.73 7.14
C ASN A 48 3.35 9.36 7.90
N GLU A 49 2.19 9.83 7.42
CA GLU A 49 0.87 9.54 7.98
C GLU A 49 0.20 8.30 7.36
N LEU A 50 0.80 7.74 6.30
CA LEU A 50 0.23 6.61 5.58
C LEU A 50 0.58 5.30 6.31
N TYR A 51 -0.40 4.76 7.02
CA TYR A 51 -0.29 3.43 7.61
C TYR A 51 -0.58 2.37 6.55
N ILE A 52 0.39 1.48 6.35
CA ILE A 52 0.24 0.34 5.45
C ILE A 52 -0.55 -0.75 6.18
N MET A 53 -1.73 -1.05 5.63
CA MET A 53 -2.64 -2.05 6.18
C MET A 53 -2.85 -3.20 5.19
N THR A 54 -3.28 -4.34 5.71
CA THR A 54 -3.81 -5.41 4.87
C THR A 54 -5.02 -4.91 4.11
N ASP A 55 -5.29 -5.55 2.98
CA ASP A 55 -6.41 -5.26 2.10
C ASP A 55 -6.38 -3.95 1.30
N MET A 56 -5.33 -3.13 1.44
CA MET A 56 -5.14 -1.94 0.61
C MET A 56 -4.83 -2.31 -0.84
N ILE A 57 -5.43 -1.58 -1.78
CA ILE A 57 -5.27 -1.77 -3.23
C ILE A 57 -4.18 -0.85 -3.75
N LEU A 58 -3.28 -1.41 -4.57
CA LEU A 58 -2.15 -0.71 -5.13
C LEU A 58 -1.83 -1.17 -6.55
N THR A 59 -1.08 -0.34 -7.25
CA THR A 59 -0.43 -0.61 -8.52
C THR A 59 1.06 -0.78 -8.27
N PHE A 60 1.70 -1.67 -9.03
CA PHE A 60 3.13 -1.92 -8.89
C PHE A 60 3.72 -2.51 -10.16
N HIS A 61 5.03 -2.35 -10.30
CA HIS A 61 5.81 -3.00 -11.33
C HIS A 61 6.29 -4.36 -10.82
N LEU A 62 5.88 -5.44 -11.48
CA LEU A 62 6.34 -6.79 -11.17
C LEU A 62 7.77 -7.01 -11.66
N MET A 63 8.64 -7.50 -10.78
CA MET A 63 10.00 -7.89 -11.11
C MET A 63 10.26 -9.33 -10.65
N LYS A 64 11.13 -10.04 -11.37
CA LYS A 64 11.61 -11.37 -10.99
C LYS A 64 13.02 -11.29 -10.39
N GLY A 65 13.20 -11.84 -9.20
CA GLY A 65 14.49 -11.92 -8.52
C GLY A 65 14.89 -13.36 -8.18
N ALA A 66 16.05 -13.51 -7.54
CA ALA A 66 16.57 -14.83 -7.15
C ALA A 66 15.69 -15.56 -6.11
N LYS A 67 14.87 -14.83 -5.35
CA LYS A 67 14.00 -15.36 -4.28
C LYS A 67 12.51 -15.36 -4.66
N GLY A 68 12.19 -15.19 -5.93
CA GLY A 68 10.81 -15.07 -6.43
C GLY A 68 10.47 -13.67 -6.92
N PHE A 69 9.17 -13.39 -6.99
CA PHE A 69 8.66 -12.10 -7.48
C PHE A 69 8.74 -11.01 -6.41
N TYR A 70 9.04 -9.79 -6.86
CA TYR A 70 9.03 -8.61 -6.01
C TYR A 70 8.48 -7.39 -6.75
N ALA A 71 7.96 -6.43 -5.99
CA ALA A 71 7.35 -5.22 -6.51
C ALA A 71 8.28 -3.99 -6.41
N LYS A 72 8.22 -3.13 -7.43
CA LYS A 72 8.82 -1.79 -7.48
C LYS A 72 7.78 -0.76 -7.92
N ASN A 73 8.11 0.53 -7.76
CA ASN A 73 7.27 1.66 -8.19
C ASN A 73 5.82 1.50 -7.72
N ILE A 74 5.66 1.29 -6.42
CA ILE A 74 4.36 0.99 -5.83
C ILE A 74 3.63 2.30 -5.59
N ASP A 75 2.42 2.40 -6.12
CA ASP A 75 1.52 3.52 -5.93
C ASP A 75 0.13 3.00 -5.53
N PHE A 76 -0.42 3.54 -4.45
CA PHE A 76 -1.76 3.18 -3.98
C PHE A 76 -2.82 3.75 -4.94
N VAL A 77 -3.76 2.90 -5.38
CA VAL A 77 -4.76 3.26 -6.41
C VAL A 77 -5.82 4.23 -5.88
N GLU A 78 -6.01 4.28 -4.56
CA GLU A 78 -6.90 5.23 -3.91
C GLU A 78 -6.22 5.94 -2.74
N SER A 79 -5.93 7.21 -2.94
CA SER A 79 -5.68 8.21 -1.89
C SER A 79 -6.98 8.95 -1.55
N ASP A 80 -8.09 8.21 -1.42
CA ASP A 80 -9.34 8.81 -0.98
C ASP A 80 -9.16 9.24 0.48
N LYS A 81 -8.97 10.54 0.72
CA LYS A 81 -8.72 11.11 2.05
C LYS A 81 -9.77 10.64 3.06
N ASN A 82 -10.99 10.39 2.59
CA ASN A 82 -12.09 9.86 3.39
C ASN A 82 -11.87 8.40 3.82
N LYS A 83 -11.31 7.55 2.96
CA LYS A 83 -10.93 6.17 3.30
C LYS A 83 -9.75 6.15 4.26
N GLN A 84 -8.71 6.98 4.04
CA GLN A 84 -7.58 7.08 4.98
C GLN A 84 -8.03 7.53 6.38
N ALA A 85 -8.90 8.55 6.47
CA ALA A 85 -9.50 8.98 7.72
C ALA A 85 -10.36 7.85 8.36
N THR A 86 -11.07 7.07 7.55
CA THR A 86 -11.84 5.91 8.02
C THR A 86 -10.95 4.80 8.57
N TYR A 87 -9.83 4.48 7.90
CA TYR A 87 -8.86 3.49 8.38
C TYR A 87 -8.18 3.94 9.67
N TYR A 88 -7.77 5.20 9.74
CA TYR A 88 -7.24 5.79 10.97
C TYR A 88 -8.29 5.77 12.09
N LYS A 89 -9.54 6.17 11.82
CA LYS A 89 -10.66 6.11 12.78
C LYS A 89 -10.89 4.67 13.27
N LYS A 90 -10.90 3.69 12.35
CA LYS A 90 -11.04 2.26 12.68
C LYS A 90 -9.86 1.74 13.51
N PHE A 91 -8.65 2.20 13.23
CA PHE A 91 -7.44 1.85 13.98
C PHE A 91 -7.45 2.42 15.41
N ILE A 92 -7.80 3.70 15.58
CA ILE A 92 -7.95 4.31 16.90
C ILE A 92 -9.05 3.62 17.72
N LEU A 93 -10.19 3.28 17.10
CA LEU A 93 -11.24 2.46 17.73
C LEU A 93 -10.72 1.08 18.15
N PHE A 94 -9.93 0.41 17.29
CA PHE A 94 -9.34 -0.88 17.60
C PHE A 94 -8.37 -0.84 18.79
N LEU A 95 -7.64 0.26 18.97
CA LEU A 95 -6.78 0.49 20.13
C LEU A 95 -7.52 1.02 21.37
N GLY A 96 -8.85 1.15 21.32
CA GLY A 96 -9.67 1.66 22.42
C GLY A 96 -9.62 3.18 22.63
N GLY A 97 -9.10 3.92 21.65
CA GLY A 97 -9.10 5.39 21.68
C GLY A 97 -10.45 5.99 21.30
N VAL A 98 -10.85 7.06 21.99
CA VAL A 98 -12.05 7.86 21.67
C VAL A 98 -11.71 8.84 20.55
N ILE A 99 -12.45 8.81 19.43
CA ILE A 99 -12.36 9.84 18.40
C ILE A 99 -13.32 10.98 18.77
N ASN A 100 -12.77 12.13 19.17
CA ASN A 100 -13.54 13.37 19.20
C ASN A 100 -13.72 13.87 17.75
N ASP A 101 -14.98 13.93 17.30
CA ASP A 101 -15.38 14.29 15.92
C ASP A 101 -15.20 15.81 15.61
N GLU A 102 -14.08 16.44 15.98
CA GLU A 102 -13.86 17.89 15.76
C GLU A 102 -13.32 18.28 14.37
N ILE A 103 -12.99 17.34 13.47
CA ILE A 103 -12.38 17.68 12.17
C ILE A 103 -13.42 17.83 11.04
N LYS A 104 -14.61 18.38 11.31
CA LYS A 104 -15.60 18.68 10.26
C LYS A 104 -15.96 20.14 10.05
N ASN A 105 -15.40 21.10 10.79
CA ASN A 105 -15.78 22.49 10.55
C ASN A 105 -14.64 23.51 10.71
N LYS A 106 -13.69 23.48 9.77
CA LYS A 106 -12.78 24.63 9.54
C LYS A 106 -12.75 25.02 8.07
N LYS A 107 -13.93 25.37 7.55
CA LYS A 107 -14.12 26.32 6.44
C LYS A 107 -15.44 27.05 6.68
N ASN A 108 -15.36 28.14 7.44
CA ASN A 108 -16.14 29.36 7.27
C ASN A 108 -15.18 30.52 7.61
#